data_AF-A0A1V5R035-F1
#
_entry.id   AF-A0A1V5R035-F1
#
_cell.length_a   1.000
_cell.length_b   1.000
_cell.length_c   1.000
_cell.angle_alpha   90.00
_cell.angle_beta   90.00
_cell.angle_gamma   90.00
#
_symmetry.space_group_name_H-M   'P 1'
#
loop_
_entity.id
_entity.type
_entity.pdbx_description
1 polymer ?
#
loop_
_entity_poly.entity_id
_entity_poly.type
_entity_poly.pdbx_seq_one_letter_code
_entity_poly.pdbx_strand_id
1 'polypeptide(L)' 'MADDFENNENQDDEAPTEEVAELMESHDLDKEEAEHVQEIMEEYGLDEDDAVELSEEL' A
#
# COMPACT_ATOMS: atom_id res chain seq x y z
N MET A 1 35.52 -18.87 12.73
CA MET A 1 35.69 -18.67 11.27
C MET A 1 34.54 -19.38 10.60
N ALA A 2 33.88 -18.70 9.65
CA ALA A 2 32.70 -19.06 8.85
C ALA A 2 31.38 -18.43 9.35
N ASP A 3 31.11 -17.24 8.83
CA ASP A 3 29.80 -16.70 8.48
C ASP A 3 28.84 -17.78 7.97
N ASP A 4 27.56 -17.72 8.35
CA ASP A 4 26.48 -18.26 7.55
C ASP A 4 25.31 -17.26 7.55
N PHE A 5 24.99 -16.83 6.34
CA PHE A 5 23.97 -15.85 5.95
C PHE A 5 22.57 -16.44 6.11
N GLU A 6 21.70 -15.82 6.90
CA GLU A 6 20.25 -15.86 6.68
C GLU A 6 19.78 -14.41 6.76
N ASN A 7 20.00 -13.68 5.66
CA ASN A 7 18.94 -13.27 4.74
C ASN A 7 17.84 -12.53 5.51
N ASN A 8 18.07 -11.23 5.70
CA ASN A 8 17.07 -10.28 6.15
C ASN A 8 15.98 -10.21 5.08
N GLU A 9 14.98 -11.10 5.17
CA GLU A 9 13.75 -11.20 4.37
C GLU A 9 12.87 -9.95 4.53
N ASN A 10 13.38 -8.77 4.19
CA ASN A 10 12.59 -7.54 4.15
C ASN A 10 12.75 -6.89 2.77
N GLN A 11 12.49 -7.68 1.73
CA GLN A 11 12.16 -7.16 0.41
C GLN A 11 10.63 -7.22 0.32
N ASP A 12 9.96 -6.15 0.70
CA ASP A 12 8.60 -5.74 0.28
C ASP A 12 7.43 -6.76 0.30
N ASP A 13 7.58 -7.91 0.96
CA ASP A 13 6.48 -8.83 1.30
C ASP A 13 5.80 -8.43 2.62
N GLU A 14 5.81 -7.13 2.98
CA GLU A 14 4.91 -6.64 4.01
C GLU A 14 3.49 -6.83 3.47
N ALA A 15 2.71 -7.67 4.15
CA ALA A 15 1.31 -7.87 3.83
C ALA A 15 0.62 -6.48 3.77
N PRO A 16 -0.32 -6.28 2.83
CA PRO A 16 -1.05 -5.02 2.77
C PRO A 16 -1.62 -4.69 4.15
N THR A 17 -1.54 -3.41 4.54
CA THR A 17 -2.14 -2.92 5.78
C THR A 17 -3.66 -3.18 5.76
N GLU A 18 -4.31 -3.14 6.93
CA GLU A 18 -5.78 -3.31 6.99
C GLU A 18 -6.49 -2.29 6.09
N GLU A 19 -6.01 -1.04 6.08
CA GLU A 19 -6.52 0.03 5.20
C GLU A 19 -6.29 -0.29 3.72
N VAL A 20 -5.10 -0.72 3.31
CA VAL A 20 -4.82 -1.10 1.91
C VAL A 20 -5.68 -2.29 1.50
N ALA A 21 -5.85 -3.29 2.36
CA ALA A 21 -6.68 -4.44 2.08
C ALA A 21 -8.16 -4.07 1.92
N GLU A 22 -8.67 -3.14 2.74
CA GLU A 22 -10.03 -2.60 2.59
C GLU A 22 -10.19 -1.82 1.28
N LEU A 23 -9.20 -1.03 0.88
CA LEU A 23 -9.18 -0.32 -0.40
C LEU A 23 -9.19 -1.28 -1.59
N MET A 24 -8.40 -2.35 -1.53
CA MET A 24 -8.39 -3.42 -2.53
C MET A 24 -9.75 -4.12 -2.65
N GLU A 25 -10.42 -4.42 -1.53
CA GLU A 25 -11.72 -5.10 -1.55
C GLU A 25 -12.88 -4.17 -1.96
N SER A 26 -12.84 -2.89 -1.54
CA SER A 26 -13.93 -1.94 -1.73
C SER A 26 -13.90 -1.30 -3.12
N HIS A 27 -12.71 -1.03 -3.65
CA HIS A 27 -12.50 -0.35 -4.94
C HIS A 27 -11.93 -1.27 -6.03
N ASP A 28 -11.76 -2.56 -5.74
CA ASP A 28 -11.16 -3.55 -6.67
C ASP A 28 -9.76 -3.12 -7.16
N LEU A 29 -9.00 -2.41 -6.30
CA LEU A 29 -7.66 -1.91 -6.60
C LEU A 29 -6.58 -2.99 -6.42
N ASP A 30 -5.51 -2.88 -7.21
CA ASP A 30 -4.31 -3.68 -6.97
C ASP A 30 -3.55 -3.19 -5.73
N LYS A 31 -2.64 -4.02 -5.18
CA LYS A 31 -1.86 -3.66 -3.98
C LYS A 31 -1.14 -2.33 -4.15
N GLU A 32 -0.51 -2.12 -5.31
CA GLU A 32 0.22 -0.90 -5.63
C GLU A 32 -0.70 0.33 -5.68
N GLU A 33 -1.89 0.19 -6.26
CA GLU A 33 -2.88 1.27 -6.31
C GLU A 33 -3.45 1.58 -4.92
N ALA A 34 -3.81 0.57 -4.14
CA ALA A 34 -4.33 0.76 -2.80
C ALA A 34 -3.28 1.35 -1.84
N GLU A 35 -2.00 0.97 -1.97
CA GLU A 35 -0.89 1.63 -1.25
C GLU A 35 -0.75 3.09 -1.68
N HIS A 36 -0.89 3.38 -2.98
CA HIS A 36 -0.87 4.76 -3.48
C HIS A 36 -2.03 5.60 -2.95
N VAL A 37 -3.25 5.05 -2.94
CA VAL A 37 -4.43 5.71 -2.38
C VAL A 37 -4.26 5.96 -0.89
N GLN A 38 -3.75 5.00 -0.13
CA GLN A 38 -3.45 5.19 1.30
C GLN A 38 -2.45 6.35 1.48
N GLU A 39 -1.39 6.40 0.67
CA GLU A 39 -0.40 7.47 0.74
C GLU A 39 -1.01 8.85 0.44
N ILE A 40 -1.93 8.94 -0.53
CA ILE A 40 -2.68 10.16 -0.86
C ILE A 40 -3.61 10.57 0.30
N MET A 41 -4.34 9.61 0.91
CA MET A 41 -5.19 9.86 2.06
C MET A 41 -4.39 10.45 3.23
N GLU A 42 -3.19 9.92 3.49
CA GLU A 42 -2.32 10.41 4.56
C GLU A 42 -1.65 11.75 4.22
N GLU A 43 -1.18 11.93 2.98
CA GLU A 43 -0.48 13.15 2.54
C GLU A 43 -1.43 14.36 2.49
N TYR A 44 -2.63 14.16 1.92
CA TYR A 44 -3.60 15.23 1.68
C TYR A 44 -4.70 15.29 2.75
N GLY A 45 -4.81 14.27 3.61
CA GLY A 45 -5.86 14.18 4.61
C GLY A 45 -7.24 14.00 3.99
N LEU A 46 -7.32 13.21 2.92
CA LEU A 46 -8.54 12.99 2.13
C LEU A 46 -9.27 11.73 2.58
N ASP A 47 -10.56 11.70 2.29
CA ASP A 47 -11.39 10.51 2.44
C ASP A 47 -11.09 9.50 1.32
N GLU A 48 -11.49 8.24 1.54
CA GLU A 48 -11.25 7.12 0.62
C GLU A 48 -11.70 7.44 -0.82
N ASP A 49 -12.95 7.89 -1.01
CA ASP A 49 -13.49 8.20 -2.34
C ASP A 49 -12.70 9.33 -3.05
N ASP A 50 -12.31 10.38 -2.32
CA ASP A 50 -11.57 11.53 -2.88
C ASP A 50 -10.12 11.13 -3.24
N ALA A 51 -9.49 10.28 -2.42
CA ALA A 51 -8.14 9.80 -2.67
C ALA A 51 -8.07 8.83 -3.85
N VAL A 52 -9.09 7.97 -4.03
CA VAL A 52 -9.19 7.08 -5.20
C VAL A 52 -9.31 7.90 -6.48
N GLU A 53 -10.21 8.89 -6.53
CA GLU A 53 -10.34 9.78 -7.70
C GLU A 53 -9.02 10.49 -8.04
N LEU A 54 -8.27 10.93 -7.02
CA LEU A 54 -6.96 11.55 -7.21
C LEU A 54 -5.88 10.57 -7.67
N SER A 55 -5.91 9.33 -7.21
CA SER A 55 -4.97 8.29 -7.63
C SER A 55 -5.10 7.93 -9.11
N GLU A 56 -6.31 8.03 -9.69
CA GLU A 56 -6.55 7.83 -11.12
C GLU A 56 -6.12 9.03 -12.00
N GLU A 57 -5.98 10.22 -11.41
CA GLU A 57 -5.60 11.46 -12.14
C GLU A 57 -4.08 11.72 -12.15
N LEU A 58 -3.32 11.07 -11.26
CA LEU A 58 -1.85 11.19 -11.09
C LEU A 58 -1.04 10.25 -12.00
#